data_AF-A0A0F9A5M4-F1
#
_entry.id   AF-A0A0F9A5M4-F1
#
_cell.length_a   1.000
_cell.length_b   1.000
_cell.length_c   1.000
_cell.angle_alpha   90.00
_cell.angle_beta   90.00
_cell.angle_gamma   90.00
#
_symmetry.space_group_name_H-M   'P 1'
#
loop_
_entity.id
_entity.type
_entity.pdbx_description
1 polymer ?
#
loop_
_entity_poly.entity_id
_entity_poly.type
_entity_poly.pdbx_seq_one_letter_code
_entity_poly.pdbx_strand_id
1 'polypeptide(L)'
;KELAKRFEDAGRQALIGPLRLNMSGCINACGHHHSGNIGILGVDKKGTELYQISLGGDPKDDAAIGTIIGPGFRAEAVPDVIDTIVSTYLANRLDGETFIDTWRRVGAPPFKEALYGAT
;
A
#
# COMPACT_ATOMS: atom_id res chain seq x y z
N LYS A 1 4.68 15.41 3.34
CA LYS A 1 6.08 15.55 3.82
C LYS A 1 6.42 14.52 4.90
N GLU A 2 5.52 14.22 5.83
CA GLU A 2 5.80 13.28 6.94
C GLU A 2 5.94 11.81 6.52
N LEU A 3 5.21 11.33 5.49
CA LEU A 3 5.38 9.96 4.98
C LEU A 3 6.77 9.72 4.39
N ALA A 4 7.26 10.64 3.56
CA ALA A 4 8.59 10.54 2.93
C ALA A 4 9.71 10.48 3.99
N LYS A 5 9.65 11.35 5.02
CA LYS A 5 10.61 11.36 6.14
C LYS A 5 10.69 10.03 6.90
N ARG A 6 9.56 9.36 7.09
CA ARG A 6 9.51 8.07 7.80
C ARG A 6 10.19 6.94 7.02
N PHE A 7 10.39 7.12 5.72
CA PHE A 7 11.14 6.23 4.84
C PHE A 7 12.49 6.81 4.37
N GLU A 8 13.00 7.91 4.96
CA GLU A 8 14.32 8.48 4.60
C GLU A 8 15.51 7.65 5.12
N ASP A 9 15.27 6.67 5.99
CA ASP A 9 16.30 5.73 6.45
C ASP A 9 16.77 4.83 5.29
N ALA A 10 18.00 5.07 4.84
CA ALA A 10 18.61 4.35 3.73
C ALA A 10 18.74 2.83 3.99
N GLY A 11 18.93 2.42 5.25
CA GLY A 11 18.96 1.01 5.63
C GLY A 11 17.60 0.34 5.48
N ARG A 12 16.53 1.02 5.92
CA ARG A 12 15.15 0.57 5.73
C ARG A 12 14.76 0.52 4.26
N GLN A 13 15.17 1.51 3.45
CA GLN A 13 14.92 1.51 2.00
C GLN A 13 15.59 0.32 1.31
N ALA A 14 16.86 0.05 1.62
CA ALA A 14 17.59 -1.09 1.08
C ALA A 14 16.93 -2.42 1.47
N LEU A 15 16.41 -2.53 2.69
CA LEU A 15 15.66 -3.69 3.14
C LEU A 15 14.34 -3.86 2.38
N ILE A 16 13.59 -2.80 2.12
CA ILE A 16 12.30 -2.87 1.42
C ILE A 16 12.47 -3.30 -0.04
N GLY A 17 13.50 -2.76 -0.71
CA GLY A 17 13.73 -2.98 -2.13
C GLY A 17 12.72 -2.20 -3.00
N PRO A 18 12.56 -2.59 -4.28
CA PRO A 18 11.66 -1.88 -5.20
C PRO A 18 10.20 -1.94 -4.73
N LEU A 19 9.63 -0.77 -4.44
CA LEU A 19 8.24 -0.61 -4.03
C LEU A 19 7.68 0.69 -4.61
N ARG A 20 6.55 0.61 -5.31
CA ARG A 20 5.85 1.77 -5.87
C ARG A 20 4.63 2.14 -5.03
N LEU A 21 4.65 3.35 -4.48
CA LEU A 21 3.51 3.96 -3.81
C LEU A 21 2.96 5.09 -4.67
N ASN A 22 1.67 5.00 -5.01
CA ASN A 22 0.98 5.95 -5.86
C ASN A 22 -0.23 6.51 -5.12
N MET A 23 -0.43 7.83 -5.16
CA MET A 23 -1.54 8.50 -4.47
C MET A 23 -2.33 9.37 -5.45
N SER A 24 -3.65 9.36 -5.32
CA SER A 24 -4.55 10.32 -5.97
C SER A 24 -5.50 10.92 -4.94
N GLY A 25 -5.67 12.24 -4.96
CA GLY A 25 -6.59 12.94 -4.04
C GLY A 25 -8.08 12.74 -4.39
N CYS A 26 -8.38 12.26 -5.60
CA CYS A 26 -9.75 11.96 -6.04
C CYS A 26 -9.77 10.82 -7.07
N ILE A 27 -10.96 10.40 -7.46
CA ILE A 27 -11.21 9.25 -8.36
C ILE A 27 -10.66 9.42 -9.78
N ASN A 28 -10.27 10.64 -10.17
CA ASN A 28 -9.72 10.91 -11.49
C ASN A 28 -8.35 10.24 -11.75
N ALA A 29 -7.74 9.65 -10.72
CA ALA A 29 -6.55 8.80 -10.83
C ALA A 29 -5.31 9.49 -11.46
N CYS A 30 -5.16 10.82 -11.32
CA CYS A 30 -4.01 11.57 -11.87
C CYS A 30 -2.64 11.06 -11.38
N GLY A 31 -2.59 10.42 -10.21
CA GLY A 31 -1.38 9.78 -9.68
C GLY A 31 -1.26 8.30 -10.00
N HIS A 32 -2.14 7.74 -10.84
CA HIS A 32 -2.17 6.33 -11.23
C HIS A 32 -2.18 5.37 -10.04
N HIS A 33 -3.00 5.66 -9.02
CA HIS A 33 -3.05 4.86 -7.79
C HIS A 33 -3.39 3.39 -8.03
N HIS A 34 -4.19 3.08 -9.06
CA HIS A 34 -4.51 1.71 -9.45
C HIS A 34 -3.32 0.86 -9.91
N SER A 35 -2.25 1.49 -10.43
CA SER A 35 -1.05 0.78 -10.88
C SER A 35 0.09 0.77 -9.85
N GLY A 36 -0.09 1.42 -8.70
CA GLY A 36 0.91 1.34 -7.62
C GLY A 36 0.89 -0.03 -6.96
N ASN A 37 2.05 -0.51 -6.51
CA ASN A 37 2.09 -1.68 -5.63
C ASN A 37 1.26 -1.42 -4.37
N ILE A 38 1.33 -0.18 -3.88
CA ILE A 38 0.42 0.41 -2.91
C ILE A 38 -0.25 1.63 -3.56
N GLY A 39 -1.56 1.53 -3.80
CA GLY A 39 -2.39 2.61 -4.29
C GLY A 39 -3.19 3.28 -3.17
N ILE A 40 -3.16 4.60 -3.13
CA ILE A 40 -3.90 5.41 -2.14
C ILE A 40 -4.87 6.34 -2.89
N LEU A 41 -6.16 6.24 -2.57
CA LEU A 41 -7.23 7.04 -3.17
C LEU A 41 -7.97 7.84 -2.11
N GLY A 42 -7.98 9.17 -2.24
CA GLY A 42 -8.87 10.05 -1.51
C GLY A 42 -10.33 9.85 -1.96
N VAL A 43 -11.22 9.58 -1.00
CA VAL A 43 -12.66 9.43 -1.20
C VAL A 43 -13.42 10.28 -0.19
N ASP A 44 -14.47 10.96 -0.64
CA ASP A 44 -15.45 11.59 0.26
C ASP A 44 -16.58 10.59 0.54
N LYS A 45 -16.81 10.31 1.83
CA LYS A 45 -17.96 9.54 2.28
C LYS A 45 -18.78 10.37 3.26
N LYS A 46 -19.88 10.96 2.75
CA LYS A 46 -20.84 11.77 3.53
C LYS A 46 -20.18 12.96 4.23
N GLY A 47 -19.28 13.66 3.54
CA GLY A 47 -18.54 14.81 4.07
C GLY A 47 -17.36 14.42 4.96
N THR A 48 -17.02 13.12 5.04
CA THR A 48 -15.80 12.64 5.70
C THR A 48 -14.80 12.24 4.63
N GLU A 49 -13.65 12.90 4.61
CA GLU A 49 -12.53 12.52 3.77
C GLU A 49 -11.83 11.28 4.33
N LEU A 50 -11.73 10.24 3.51
CA LEU A 50 -11.06 8.99 3.82
C LEU A 50 -10.06 8.65 2.70
N TYR A 51 -9.12 7.79 3.02
CA TYR A 51 -8.09 7.30 2.12
C TYR A 51 -8.26 5.79 1.98
N GLN A 52 -8.70 5.35 0.81
CA GLN A 52 -8.84 3.94 0.46
C GLN A 52 -7.50 3.38 -0.02
N ILE A 53 -7.17 2.18 0.45
CA ILE A 53 -5.92 1.49 0.11
C ILE A 53 -6.21 0.33 -0.85
N SER A 54 -5.37 0.23 -1.88
CA SER A 54 -5.33 -0.89 -2.82
C SER A 54 -3.93 -1.45 -2.91
N LEU A 55 -3.80 -2.77 -3.06
CA LEU A 55 -2.51 -3.47 -3.12
C LEU A 55 -2.38 -4.34 -4.37
N GLY A 56 -1.14 -4.48 -4.85
CA GLY A 56 -0.80 -5.41 -5.91
C GLY A 56 -0.92 -4.86 -7.33
N GLY A 57 -1.01 -3.54 -7.50
CA GLY A 57 -0.89 -2.94 -8.83
C GLY A 57 0.53 -3.05 -9.36
N ASP A 58 0.68 -3.27 -10.66
CA ASP A 58 1.97 -3.30 -11.35
C ASP A 58 1.78 -2.81 -12.80
N PRO A 59 2.52 -1.80 -13.28
CA PRO A 59 2.44 -1.32 -14.65
C PRO A 59 3.42 -2.03 -15.61
N LYS A 60 4.19 -3.01 -15.14
CA LYS A 60 5.19 -3.73 -15.94
C LYS A 60 4.57 -4.90 -16.74
N ASP A 61 5.42 -5.83 -17.19
CA ASP A 61 5.08 -6.92 -18.12
C ASP A 61 3.94 -7.82 -17.63
N ASP A 62 3.78 -8.02 -16.32
CA ASP A 62 2.62 -8.70 -15.73
C ASP A 62 1.68 -7.66 -15.09
N ALA A 63 1.08 -6.87 -15.98
CA ALA A 63 0.28 -5.71 -15.60
C ALA A 63 -0.93 -6.10 -14.75
N ALA A 64 -1.07 -5.48 -13.59
CA ALA A 64 -2.15 -5.75 -12.65
C ALA A 64 -2.73 -4.46 -12.08
N ILE A 65 -4.05 -4.48 -11.83
CA ILE A 65 -4.75 -3.41 -11.10
C ILE A 65 -4.76 -3.76 -9.62
N GLY A 66 -4.43 -2.78 -8.78
CA GLY A 66 -4.46 -2.91 -7.33
C GLY A 66 -5.84 -3.29 -6.81
N THR A 67 -5.86 -4.23 -5.86
CA THR A 67 -7.07 -4.72 -5.20
C THR A 67 -7.36 -3.92 -3.95
N ILE A 68 -8.58 -3.39 -3.81
CA ILE A 68 -9.02 -2.72 -2.57
C ILE A 68 -9.12 -3.75 -1.45
N ILE A 69 -8.42 -3.52 -0.34
CA ILE A 69 -8.29 -4.52 0.73
C ILE A 69 -9.23 -4.28 1.92
N GLY A 70 -9.95 -3.16 1.99
CA GLY A 70 -10.86 -2.90 3.09
C GLY A 70 -11.41 -1.47 3.14
N PRO A 71 -12.02 -1.07 4.28
CA PRO A 71 -12.49 0.30 4.49
C PRO A 71 -11.35 1.32 4.43
N GLY A 72 -11.69 2.56 4.09
CA GLY A 72 -10.72 3.66 4.06
C GLY A 72 -10.35 4.15 5.46
N PHE A 73 -9.16 4.76 5.57
CA PHE A 73 -8.62 5.32 6.79
C PHE A 73 -8.70 6.84 6.80
N ARG A 74 -8.65 7.47 7.96
CA ARG A 74 -8.45 8.91 8.05
C ARG A 74 -7.04 9.29 7.60
N ALA A 75 -6.86 10.53 7.12
CA ALA A 75 -5.57 11.01 6.61
C ALA A 75 -4.41 10.80 7.61
N GLU A 76 -4.69 11.00 8.90
CA GLU A 76 -3.70 10.91 9.97
C GLU A 76 -3.20 9.47 10.19
N ALA A 77 -4.01 8.47 9.87
CA ALA A 77 -3.68 7.06 10.04
C ALA A 77 -2.93 6.47 8.83
N VAL A 78 -2.95 7.14 7.66
CA VAL A 78 -2.32 6.62 6.44
C VAL A 78 -0.84 6.27 6.63
N PRO A 79 0.00 7.08 7.30
CA PRO A 79 1.40 6.71 7.51
C PRO A 79 1.60 5.40 8.27
N ASP A 80 0.83 5.17 9.33
CA ASP A 80 0.92 3.95 10.12
C ASP A 80 0.39 2.74 9.34
N VAL A 81 -0.68 2.92 8.55
CA VAL A 81 -1.20 1.89 7.64
C VAL A 81 -0.15 1.45 6.63
N ILE A 82 0.59 2.40 6.03
CA ILE A 82 1.69 2.06 5.11
C ILE A 82 2.81 1.31 5.84
N ASP A 83 3.15 1.72 7.05
CA ASP A 83 4.17 1.05 7.86
C ASP A 83 3.78 -0.39 8.21
N THR A 84 2.51 -0.61 8.57
CA THR A 84 1.94 -1.96 8.78
C THR A 84 2.05 -2.79 7.51
N ILE A 85 1.64 -2.26 6.35
CA ILE A 85 1.71 -2.99 5.07
C ILE A 85 3.14 -3.39 4.73
N VAL A 86 4.10 -2.48 4.89
CA VAL A 86 5.52 -2.75 4.62
C VAL A 86 6.05 -3.80 5.60
N SER A 87 5.68 -3.70 6.87
CA SER A 87 6.10 -4.68 7.89
C SER A 87 5.51 -6.06 7.62
N THR A 88 4.23 -6.15 7.22
CA THR A 88 3.60 -7.40 6.80
C THR A 88 4.29 -8.01 5.58
N TYR A 89 4.64 -7.19 4.58
CA TYR A 89 5.43 -7.64 3.43
C TYR A 89 6.77 -8.23 3.89
N LEU A 90 7.56 -7.49 4.67
CA LEU A 90 8.87 -7.95 5.12
C LEU A 90 8.80 -9.21 5.99
N ALA A 91 7.73 -9.38 6.78
CA ALA A 91 7.51 -10.57 7.60
C ALA A 91 7.13 -11.81 6.79
N ASN A 92 6.51 -11.62 5.62
CA ASN A 92 6.02 -12.73 4.78
C ASN A 92 6.90 -13.02 3.57
N ARG A 93 7.83 -12.12 3.21
CA ARG A 93 8.69 -12.30 2.04
C ARG A 93 9.65 -13.47 2.20
N LEU A 94 9.94 -14.14 1.09
CA LEU A 94 11.09 -15.04 0.99
C LEU A 94 12.31 -14.29 0.46
N ASP A 95 13.50 -14.87 0.63
CA ASP A 95 14.74 -14.28 0.14
C ASP A 95 14.67 -14.00 -1.37
N GLY A 96 14.97 -12.75 -1.73
CA GLY A 96 14.95 -12.26 -3.11
C GLY A 96 13.58 -11.81 -3.63
N GLU A 97 12.50 -11.98 -2.88
CA GLU A 97 11.19 -11.48 -3.29
C GLU A 97 11.09 -9.95 -3.20
N THR A 98 10.48 -9.35 -4.22
CA THR A 98 9.98 -7.97 -4.13
C THR A 98 8.58 -7.94 -3.51
N PHE A 99 8.06 -6.75 -3.20
CA PHE A 99 6.70 -6.61 -2.70
C PHE A 99 5.66 -7.29 -3.59
N ILE A 100 5.76 -7.12 -4.91
CA ILE A 100 4.77 -7.65 -5.83
C ILE A 100 4.83 -9.19 -5.89
N ASP A 101 6.03 -9.77 -5.77
CA ASP A 101 6.20 -11.23 -5.74
C ASP A 101 5.59 -11.82 -4.47
N THR A 102 5.89 -11.23 -3.31
CA THR A 102 5.29 -11.63 -2.04
C THR A 102 3.76 -11.49 -2.10
N TRP A 103 3.23 -10.36 -2.60
CA TRP A 103 1.79 -10.15 -2.76
C TRP A 103 1.14 -11.21 -3.65
N ARG A 104 1.72 -11.51 -4.82
CA ARG A 104 1.22 -12.53 -5.74
C ARG A 104 1.18 -13.92 -5.10
N ARG A 105 2.14 -14.24 -4.22
CA ARG A 105 2.21 -15.55 -3.54
C ARG A 105 1.24 -15.66 -2.35
N VAL A 106 1.22 -14.67 -1.46
CA VAL A 106 0.45 -14.77 -0.19
C VAL A 106 -0.96 -14.19 -0.28
N GLY A 107 -1.19 -13.32 -1.25
CA GLY A 107 -2.48 -12.63 -1.45
C GLY A 107 -2.84 -11.68 -0.32
N ALA A 108 -4.12 -11.29 -0.29
CA ALA A 108 -4.66 -10.32 0.66
C ALA A 108 -4.75 -10.75 2.15
N PRO A 109 -4.92 -12.03 2.52
CA PRO A 109 -5.21 -12.41 3.91
C PRO A 109 -4.27 -11.82 4.97
N PRO A 110 -2.93 -11.96 4.89
CA PRO A 110 -2.04 -11.45 5.95
C PRO A 110 -2.08 -9.92 6.07
N PHE A 111 -2.31 -9.21 4.96
CA PHE A 111 -2.43 -7.74 4.95
C PHE A 111 -3.75 -7.28 5.56
N LYS A 112 -4.85 -7.98 5.26
CA LYS A 112 -6.16 -7.69 5.84
C LYS A 112 -6.15 -7.96 7.34
N GLU A 113 -5.54 -9.05 7.77
CA GLU A 113 -5.43 -9.39 9.19
C GLU A 113 -4.59 -8.36 9.95
N ALA A 114 -3.45 -7.95 9.42
CA ALA A 114 -2.61 -6.94 10.06
C ALA A 114 -3.29 -5.56 10.19
N LEU A 115 -4.14 -5.19 9.23
CA LEU A 115 -4.81 -3.88 9.21
C LEU A 115 -6.17 -3.84 9.91
N TYR A 116 -6.91 -4.95 9.91
CA TYR A 116 -8.30 -5.01 10.35
C TYR A 116 -8.61 -6.14 11.33
N GLY A 117 -7.66 -7.04 11.60
CA GLY A 117 -7.87 -8.26 12.39
C GLY A 117 -7.88 -8.07 13.90
N ALA A 118 -7.67 -6.86 14.42
CA ALA A 118 -7.87 -6.57 15.83
C ALA A 118 -9.37 -6.61 16.15
N THR A 119 -9.81 -7.71 16.77
CA THR A 119 -11.10 -7.82 17.48
C THR A 119 -10.82 -8.05 18.96
#